data_AF-A0A1Y5F9Y9-F1
#
_entry.id   AF-A0A1Y5F9Y9-F1
#
_cell.length_a   1.000
_cell.length_b   1.000
_cell.length_c   1.000
_cell.angle_alpha   90.00
_cell.angle_beta   90.00
_cell.angle_gamma   90.00
#
_symmetry.space_group_name_H-M   'P 1'
#
loop_
_entity.id
_entity.type
_entity.pdbx_description
1 polymer ?
#
loop_
_entity_poly.entity_id
_entity_poly.type
_entity_poly.pdbx_seq_one_letter_code
_entity_poly.pdbx_strand_id
1 'polypeptide(L)'
;MKKMSSLLVIMLFSSQVFAVASFEKRFKIVRNDDGQVISVKEPSLISNFSIKPYIEFIKESLKTEQTLMKQKGDYDAEVEELLAPDFMEKGDKSSENIVYVVNSMRALENLDIDAVFNSPKFKEVIRQYEKKLGSALSYLDPTIIAKPDNSKFFYKKHVTYQVVKWALDFAKKRLSTIPLLNTASYVLVEVEKMVREKRLYHQNMLLHYLESYPEGELGFTKGEADNIFSSIYEAQIPWYAKWESNAASANWATYGSNKFYTGFRTATSKLRSNRFRYSSIDRRLNYAFQEVIESGDEQIVNLVNSEAMFNGKPAVAYIKNKPNKIKRKRMILQLAGLGVSFLPLPNFIKDLASKYMKSYYENQKITEGALFAYFEIANNKEMQLELKKQYMNPFDNSLILE
;
A
#
# COMPACT_ATOMS: atom_id res chain seq x y z
N MET A 1 24.05 -42.27 13.09
CA MET A 1 23.18 -41.19 12.54
C MET A 1 21.88 -41.02 13.35
N LYS A 2 21.94 -40.60 14.63
CA LYS A 2 20.74 -40.41 15.50
C LYS A 2 20.81 -39.17 16.40
N LYS A 3 21.49 -38.09 15.98
CA LYS A 3 21.61 -36.84 16.76
C LYS A 3 21.19 -35.55 16.02
N MET A 4 20.65 -35.64 14.80
CA MET A 4 20.16 -34.45 14.06
C MET A 4 18.65 -34.18 14.22
N SER A 5 17.88 -35.06 14.89
CA SER A 5 16.42 -34.89 14.97
C SER A 5 15.96 -33.94 16.08
N SER A 6 16.72 -33.77 17.18
CA SER A 6 16.29 -32.94 18.32
C SER A 6 16.50 -31.44 18.10
N LEU A 7 17.49 -31.04 17.30
CA LEU A 7 17.74 -29.63 16.97
C LEU A 7 16.68 -29.06 16.01
N LEU A 8 16.15 -29.89 15.10
CA LEU A 8 15.10 -29.49 14.17
C LEU A 8 13.77 -29.26 14.88
N VAL A 9 13.44 -30.11 15.86
CA VAL A 9 12.19 -30.00 16.64
C VAL A 9 12.21 -28.76 17.55
N ILE A 10 13.34 -28.43 18.18
CA ILE A 10 13.46 -27.23 19.02
C ILE A 10 13.37 -25.93 18.19
N MET A 11 13.88 -25.91 16.95
CA MET A 11 13.71 -24.76 16.05
C MET A 11 12.27 -24.58 15.54
N LEU A 12 11.53 -25.68 15.33
CA LEU A 12 10.15 -25.60 14.87
C LEU A 12 9.23 -25.06 15.98
N PHE A 13 9.40 -25.53 17.22
CA PHE A 13 8.63 -25.03 18.37
C PHE A 13 8.91 -23.56 18.70
N SER A 14 10.15 -23.09 18.54
CA SER A 14 10.46 -21.68 18.80
C SER A 14 9.75 -20.76 17.80
N SER A 15 9.74 -21.10 16.51
CA SER A 15 9.08 -20.29 15.47
C SER A 15 7.57 -20.11 15.68
N GLN A 16 6.87 -21.16 16.12
CA GLN A 16 5.43 -21.09 16.41
C GLN A 16 5.13 -20.21 17.63
N VAL A 17 5.90 -20.35 18.71
CA VAL A 17 5.72 -19.52 19.92
C VAL A 17 5.98 -18.04 19.64
N PHE A 18 7.00 -17.71 18.82
CA PHE A 18 7.27 -16.33 18.43
C PHE A 18 6.19 -15.73 17.53
N ALA A 19 5.57 -16.53 16.67
CA ALA A 19 4.51 -16.08 15.79
C ALA A 19 3.21 -15.78 16.54
N VAL A 20 2.79 -16.65 17.46
CA VAL A 20 1.62 -16.41 18.31
C VAL A 20 1.85 -15.20 19.20
N ALA A 21 3.05 -15.07 19.79
CA ALA A 21 3.39 -13.88 20.59
C ALA A 21 3.38 -12.59 19.76
N SER A 22 3.91 -12.62 18.53
CA SER A 22 3.86 -11.47 17.61
C SER A 22 2.42 -11.11 17.20
N PHE A 23 1.59 -12.14 16.94
CA PHE A 23 0.17 -11.97 16.65
C PHE A 23 -0.56 -11.31 17.82
N GLU A 24 -0.40 -11.81 19.05
CA GLU A 24 -1.05 -11.25 20.25
C GLU A 24 -0.56 -9.84 20.60
N LYS A 25 0.72 -9.54 20.33
CA LYS A 25 1.28 -8.19 20.51
C LYS A 25 0.63 -7.19 19.55
N ARG A 26 0.30 -7.62 18.34
CA ARG A 26 -0.21 -6.78 17.26
C ARG A 26 -1.74 -6.70 17.22
N PHE A 27 -2.41 -7.83 17.34
CA PHE A 27 -3.83 -7.95 17.10
C PHE A 27 -4.59 -8.32 18.36
N LYS A 28 -5.66 -7.56 18.62
CA LYS A 28 -6.60 -7.83 19.71
C LYS A 28 -7.89 -8.41 19.15
N ILE A 29 -8.20 -9.63 19.58
CA ILE A 29 -9.48 -10.28 19.30
C ILE A 29 -10.52 -9.76 20.29
N VAL A 30 -11.68 -9.36 19.78
CA VAL A 30 -12.83 -8.95 20.59
C VAL A 30 -13.96 -9.94 20.34
N ARG A 31 -14.50 -10.50 21.42
CA ARG A 31 -15.60 -11.46 21.40
C ARG A 31 -16.86 -10.86 22.03
N ASN A 32 -18.04 -11.34 21.63
CA ASN A 32 -19.30 -11.04 22.32
C ASN A 32 -19.52 -11.99 23.52
N ASP A 33 -20.65 -11.84 24.20
CA ASP A 33 -21.02 -12.65 25.36
C ASP A 33 -21.22 -14.14 25.01
N ASP A 34 -21.58 -14.44 23.77
CA ASP A 34 -21.67 -15.80 23.23
C ASP A 34 -20.29 -16.41 22.86
N GLY A 35 -19.22 -15.65 23.10
CA GLY A 35 -17.85 -16.06 22.79
C GLY A 35 -17.48 -15.99 21.32
N GLN A 36 -18.29 -15.41 20.43
CA GLN A 36 -18.00 -15.26 18.99
C GLN A 36 -17.13 -14.05 18.70
N VAL A 37 -16.18 -14.16 17.77
CA VAL A 37 -15.38 -12.99 17.33
C VAL A 37 -16.23 -11.95 16.62
N ILE A 38 -16.34 -10.77 17.22
CA ILE A 38 -17.02 -9.61 16.63
C ILE A 38 -16.06 -8.64 15.95
N SER A 39 -14.79 -8.56 16.36
CA SER A 39 -13.81 -7.75 15.64
C SER A 39 -12.39 -8.18 15.93
N VAL A 40 -11.51 -7.99 14.95
CA VAL A 40 -10.07 -8.00 15.15
C VAL A 40 -9.59 -6.56 15.05
N LYS A 41 -8.87 -6.12 16.08
CA LYS A 41 -8.33 -4.76 16.19
C LYS A 41 -6.82 -4.77 16.12
N GLU A 42 -6.25 -3.70 15.59
CA GLU A 42 -4.85 -3.34 15.75
C GLU A 42 -4.80 -2.04 16.59
N PRO A 43 -4.54 -2.15 17.92
CA PRO A 43 -4.46 -1.01 18.83
C PRO A 43 -3.44 0.07 18.42
N SER A 44 -2.37 -0.28 17.71
CA SER A 44 -1.34 0.67 17.29
C SER A 44 -1.85 1.69 16.24
N LEU A 45 -3.01 1.44 15.64
CA LEU A 45 -3.67 2.36 14.70
C LEU A 45 -4.43 3.48 15.40
N ILE A 46 -4.49 3.51 16.74
CA ILE A 46 -5.02 4.63 17.51
C ILE A 46 -4.18 5.87 17.20
N SER A 47 -4.78 6.92 16.67
CA SER A 47 -4.07 8.18 16.49
C SER A 47 -4.99 9.40 16.50
N ASN A 48 -4.51 10.46 17.15
CA ASN A 48 -4.92 11.82 16.84
C ASN A 48 -4.50 12.11 15.40
N PHE A 49 -5.47 12.12 14.48
CA PHE A 49 -5.20 12.32 13.07
C PHE A 49 -4.62 13.72 12.82
N SER A 50 -3.48 13.77 12.13
CA SER A 50 -2.93 15.02 11.60
C SER A 50 -2.36 14.80 10.21
N ILE A 51 -2.58 15.77 9.32
CA ILE A 51 -2.10 15.82 7.95
C ILE A 51 -0.65 16.33 7.88
N LYS A 52 -0.18 17.00 8.94
CA LYS A 52 1.16 17.61 9.00
C LYS A 52 2.29 16.67 8.56
N PRO A 53 2.38 15.40 9.00
CA PRO A 53 3.45 14.49 8.58
C PRO A 53 3.51 14.30 7.05
N TYR A 54 2.34 14.26 6.39
CA TYR A 54 2.29 14.15 4.94
C TYR A 54 2.68 15.45 4.23
N ILE A 55 2.30 16.62 4.78
CA ILE A 55 2.70 17.93 4.25
C ILE A 55 4.22 18.08 4.29
N GLU A 56 4.84 17.71 5.41
CA GLU A 56 6.31 17.76 5.55
C GLU A 56 6.97 16.80 4.57
N PHE A 57 6.48 15.55 4.51
CA PHE A 57 6.96 14.55 3.56
C PHE A 57 6.92 15.03 2.10
N ILE A 58 5.77 15.53 1.62
CA ILE A 58 5.64 15.97 0.22
C ILE A 58 6.47 17.22 -0.06
N LYS A 59 6.55 18.15 0.90
CA LYS A 59 7.36 19.37 0.79
C LYS A 59 8.84 19.03 0.63
N GLU A 60 9.39 18.21 1.53
CA GLU A 60 10.80 17.83 1.50
C GLU A 60 11.14 16.98 0.27
N SER A 61 10.23 16.12 -0.16
CA SER A 61 10.39 15.32 -1.38
C SER A 61 10.46 16.22 -2.63
N LEU A 62 9.56 17.20 -2.76
CA LEU A 62 9.60 18.17 -3.85
C LEU A 62 10.90 18.99 -3.86
N LYS A 63 11.37 19.45 -2.69
CA LYS A 63 12.62 20.21 -2.57
C LYS A 63 13.84 19.38 -2.96
N THR A 64 13.86 18.12 -2.53
CA THR A 64 14.91 17.16 -2.89
C THR A 64 14.97 16.99 -4.40
N GLU A 65 13.81 16.76 -5.05
CA GLU A 65 13.76 16.62 -6.51
C GLU A 65 14.17 17.87 -7.27
N GLN A 66 13.69 19.05 -6.86
CA GLN A 66 14.13 20.31 -7.47
C GLN A 66 15.64 20.53 -7.34
N THR A 67 16.25 20.02 -6.27
CA THR A 67 17.70 20.09 -6.10
C THR A 67 18.39 19.15 -7.08
N LEU A 68 17.91 17.91 -7.23
CA LEU A 68 18.44 16.94 -8.19
C LEU A 68 18.31 17.42 -9.64
N MET A 69 17.16 18.01 -10.01
CA MET A 69 16.93 18.58 -11.35
C MET A 69 17.92 19.68 -11.72
N LYS A 70 18.45 20.40 -10.71
CA LYS A 70 19.43 21.50 -10.88
C LYS A 70 20.88 21.03 -10.81
N GLN A 71 21.14 19.78 -10.41
CA GLN A 71 22.49 19.23 -10.37
C GLN A 71 23.02 18.97 -11.79
N LYS A 72 24.35 18.91 -11.94
CA LYS A 72 24.96 18.54 -13.22
C LYS A 72 24.68 17.06 -13.49
N GLY A 73 23.94 16.76 -14.55
CA GLY A 73 23.60 15.41 -14.98
C GLY A 73 22.37 15.41 -15.87
N ASP A 74 22.05 14.25 -16.45
CA ASP A 74 20.81 14.05 -17.19
C ASP A 74 19.74 13.46 -16.27
N TYR A 75 18.98 14.34 -15.62
CA TYR A 75 17.88 13.95 -14.74
C TYR A 75 16.79 13.17 -15.49
N ASP A 76 16.57 13.47 -16.77
CA ASP A 76 15.54 12.80 -17.56
C ASP A 76 15.99 11.35 -17.78
N ALA A 77 17.23 11.14 -18.20
CA ALA A 77 17.80 9.79 -18.32
C ALA A 77 17.79 9.00 -17.00
N GLU A 78 18.03 9.63 -15.84
CA GLU A 78 17.93 8.94 -14.54
C GLU A 78 16.49 8.45 -14.27
N VAL A 79 15.50 9.32 -14.49
CA VAL A 79 14.08 8.98 -14.32
C VAL A 79 13.66 7.91 -15.31
N GLU A 80 14.11 8.00 -16.55
CA GLU A 80 13.87 7.00 -17.59
C GLU A 80 14.49 5.66 -17.20
N GLU A 81 15.76 5.61 -16.80
CA GLU A 81 16.45 4.36 -16.40
C GLU A 81 15.77 3.69 -15.20
N LEU A 82 15.22 4.47 -14.28
CA LEU A 82 14.49 3.94 -13.14
C LEU A 82 13.22 3.18 -13.55
N LEU A 83 12.65 3.54 -14.70
CA LEU A 83 11.43 2.98 -15.27
C LEU A 83 11.71 2.07 -16.48
N ALA A 84 12.91 2.11 -17.07
CA ALA A 84 13.32 1.44 -18.31
C ALA A 84 13.41 -0.10 -18.26
N PRO A 85 13.76 -0.77 -17.13
CA PRO A 85 13.69 -2.23 -17.03
C PRO A 85 12.31 -2.79 -17.42
N ASP A 86 11.28 -1.94 -17.40
CA ASP A 86 9.91 -2.28 -17.70
C ASP A 86 9.60 -2.30 -19.23
N PHE A 87 10.56 -1.93 -20.11
CA PHE A 87 10.31 -1.51 -21.50
C PHE A 87 10.80 -2.46 -22.60
N MET A 88 11.86 -3.25 -22.37
CA MET A 88 12.51 -3.98 -23.48
C MET A 88 11.71 -5.17 -24.04
N GLU A 89 10.55 -5.52 -23.48
CA GLU A 89 9.86 -6.76 -23.88
C GLU A 89 8.63 -6.60 -24.80
N LYS A 90 8.04 -5.42 -25.02
CA LYS A 90 6.97 -5.25 -26.04
C LYS A 90 6.92 -3.82 -26.60
N GLY A 91 7.24 -3.70 -27.89
CA GLY A 91 7.32 -2.44 -28.62
C GLY A 91 6.21 -1.40 -28.32
N ASP A 92 6.70 -0.21 -27.98
CA ASP A 92 6.19 1.11 -28.40
C ASP A 92 4.89 1.68 -27.79
N LYS A 93 4.34 1.11 -26.71
CA LYS A 93 3.23 1.78 -25.95
C LYS A 93 3.61 2.29 -24.56
N SER A 94 4.72 1.83 -24.02
CA SER A 94 5.18 2.27 -22.70
C SER A 94 5.99 3.57 -22.78
N SER A 95 6.65 3.85 -23.93
CA SER A 95 7.54 5.02 -24.18
C SER A 95 6.83 6.35 -23.87
N GLU A 96 5.63 6.53 -24.43
CA GLU A 96 4.82 7.74 -24.19
C GLU A 96 4.47 7.95 -22.72
N ASN A 97 4.26 6.87 -21.96
CA ASN A 97 3.90 6.97 -20.55
C ASN A 97 5.09 7.37 -19.66
N ILE A 98 6.31 6.94 -19.98
CA ILE A 98 7.53 7.47 -19.32
C ILE A 98 7.68 8.95 -19.63
N VAL A 99 7.46 9.36 -20.89
CA VAL A 99 7.54 10.77 -21.27
C VAL A 99 6.55 11.60 -20.45
N TYR A 100 5.35 11.09 -20.16
CA TYR A 100 4.44 11.76 -19.22
C TYR A 100 4.98 11.84 -17.79
N VAL A 101 5.68 10.82 -17.29
CA VAL A 101 6.34 10.89 -15.97
C VAL A 101 7.42 11.97 -15.96
N VAL A 102 8.35 11.94 -16.93
CA VAL A 102 9.45 12.91 -17.05
C VAL A 102 8.92 14.33 -17.18
N ASN A 103 7.99 14.57 -18.11
CA ASN A 103 7.38 15.88 -18.28
C ASN A 103 6.65 16.36 -17.02
N SER A 104 5.98 15.45 -16.32
CA SER A 104 5.31 15.79 -15.05
C SER A 104 6.31 16.19 -13.98
N MET A 105 7.45 15.50 -13.88
CA MET A 105 8.53 15.87 -12.97
C MET A 105 9.09 17.25 -13.35
N ARG A 106 9.35 17.51 -14.64
CA ARG A 106 9.80 18.82 -15.13
C ARG A 106 8.82 19.95 -14.85
N ALA A 107 7.51 19.68 -14.89
CA ALA A 107 6.50 20.66 -14.52
C ALA A 107 6.59 21.11 -13.04
N LEU A 108 7.19 20.29 -12.17
CA LEU A 108 7.42 20.63 -10.77
C LEU A 108 8.69 21.46 -10.54
N GLU A 109 9.61 21.52 -11.52
CA GLU A 109 10.89 22.22 -11.39
C GLU A 109 10.70 23.70 -11.05
N ASN A 110 9.68 24.33 -11.64
CA ASN A 110 9.36 25.74 -11.49
C ASN A 110 8.29 26.01 -10.42
N LEU A 111 7.84 24.99 -9.68
CA LEU A 111 6.86 25.18 -8.61
C LEU A 111 7.51 25.92 -7.43
N ASP A 112 6.97 27.08 -7.05
CA ASP A 112 7.37 27.74 -5.81
C ASP A 112 6.77 27.01 -4.59
N ILE A 113 7.51 26.00 -4.12
CA ILE A 113 7.13 25.13 -3.00
C ILE A 113 6.86 25.98 -1.75
N ASP A 114 7.76 26.91 -1.42
CA ASP A 114 7.62 27.67 -0.19
C ASP A 114 6.44 28.65 -0.25
N ALA A 115 6.17 29.28 -1.39
CA ALA A 115 4.96 30.10 -1.55
C ALA A 115 3.67 29.27 -1.41
N VAL A 116 3.62 28.07 -1.98
CA VAL A 116 2.45 27.19 -1.88
C VAL A 116 2.20 26.74 -0.44
N PHE A 117 3.20 26.14 0.21
CA PHE A 117 3.04 25.57 1.54
C PHE A 117 2.98 26.61 2.67
N ASN A 118 3.50 27.83 2.45
CA ASN A 118 3.37 28.92 3.42
C ASN A 118 2.11 29.78 3.25
N SER A 119 1.39 29.65 2.13
CA SER A 119 0.16 30.38 1.86
C SER A 119 -0.88 30.22 2.99
N PRO A 120 -1.38 31.33 3.59
CA PRO A 120 -2.42 31.27 4.62
C PRO A 120 -3.70 30.56 4.14
N LYS A 121 -4.09 30.77 2.88
CA LYS A 121 -5.27 30.15 2.28
C LYS A 121 -5.10 28.63 2.12
N PHE A 122 -3.90 28.19 1.72
CA PHE A 122 -3.58 26.76 1.65
C PHE A 122 -3.67 26.11 3.03
N LYS A 123 -3.02 26.71 4.03
CA LYS A 123 -3.06 26.24 5.43
C LYS A 123 -4.49 26.18 5.97
N GLU A 124 -5.34 27.14 5.62
CA GLU A 124 -6.76 27.13 5.99
C GLU A 124 -7.49 25.90 5.41
N VAL A 125 -7.33 25.62 4.11
CA VAL A 125 -7.94 24.46 3.44
C VAL A 125 -7.50 23.17 4.11
N ILE A 126 -6.19 22.98 4.33
CA ILE A 126 -5.64 21.78 4.97
C ILE A 126 -6.18 21.61 6.39
N ARG A 127 -6.22 22.68 7.19
CA ARG A 127 -6.74 22.64 8.56
C ARG A 127 -8.23 22.26 8.62
N GLN A 128 -9.05 22.84 7.76
CA GLN A 128 -10.49 22.53 7.74
C GLN A 128 -10.75 21.09 7.28
N TYR A 129 -9.96 20.60 6.32
CA TYR A 129 -10.00 19.21 5.90
C TYR A 129 -9.55 18.26 7.01
N GLU A 130 -8.42 18.53 7.68
CA GLU A 130 -7.92 17.73 8.80
C GLU A 130 -8.99 17.55 9.88
N LYS A 131 -9.66 18.63 10.27
CA LYS A 131 -10.73 18.58 11.27
C LYS A 131 -11.89 17.66 10.87
N LYS A 132 -12.38 17.79 9.62
CA LYS A 132 -13.52 16.99 9.14
C LYS A 132 -13.13 15.54 8.92
N LEU A 133 -11.94 15.28 8.36
CA LEU A 133 -11.46 13.92 8.16
C LEU A 133 -11.19 13.24 9.50
N GLY A 134 -10.54 13.91 10.45
CA GLY A 134 -10.35 13.41 11.81
C GLY A 134 -11.68 13.03 12.48
N SER A 135 -12.70 13.89 12.37
CA SER A 135 -14.05 13.59 12.89
C SER A 135 -14.67 12.36 12.24
N ALA A 136 -14.52 12.22 10.91
CA ALA A 136 -15.01 11.04 10.19
C ALA A 136 -14.28 9.77 10.62
N LEU A 137 -12.95 9.82 10.78
CA LEU A 137 -12.14 8.67 11.19
C LEU A 137 -12.46 8.21 12.61
N SER A 138 -12.70 9.13 13.55
CA SER A 138 -13.11 8.78 14.91
C SER A 138 -14.40 7.95 14.95
N TYR A 139 -15.34 8.20 14.02
CA TYR A 139 -16.57 7.41 13.90
C TYR A 139 -16.34 5.99 13.35
N LEU A 140 -15.23 5.77 12.64
CA LEU A 140 -14.92 4.49 12.03
C LEU A 140 -14.28 3.50 13.01
N ASP A 141 -13.67 4.01 14.09
CA ASP A 141 -12.69 3.31 14.91
C ASP A 141 -11.55 2.74 14.02
N PRO A 142 -10.46 3.49 13.81
CA PRO A 142 -9.39 3.10 12.88
C PRO A 142 -8.65 1.83 13.30
N THR A 143 -8.85 1.36 14.55
CA THR A 143 -8.24 0.12 15.04
C THR A 143 -8.88 -1.12 14.45
N ILE A 144 -10.13 -1.04 13.99
CA ILE A 144 -10.84 -2.20 13.44
C ILE A 144 -10.27 -2.54 12.06
N ILE A 145 -9.56 -3.66 12.00
CA ILE A 145 -9.01 -4.22 10.75
C ILE A 145 -9.89 -5.36 10.20
N ALA A 146 -10.69 -6.01 11.04
CA ALA A 146 -11.72 -6.95 10.60
C ALA A 146 -12.95 -6.87 11.52
N LYS A 147 -14.13 -7.04 10.93
CA LYS A 147 -15.45 -7.05 11.57
C LYS A 147 -16.26 -8.27 11.09
N PRO A 148 -15.95 -9.48 11.58
CA PRO A 148 -16.50 -10.74 11.05
C PRO A 148 -18.00 -10.91 11.22
N ASP A 149 -18.62 -10.22 12.18
CA ASP A 149 -20.06 -10.23 12.48
C ASP A 149 -20.88 -9.28 11.59
N ASN A 150 -20.24 -8.47 10.73
CA ASN A 150 -20.93 -7.48 9.92
C ASN A 150 -20.38 -7.42 8.49
N SER A 151 -21.11 -8.05 7.57
CA SER A 151 -20.77 -8.18 6.15
C SER A 151 -20.78 -6.87 5.35
N LYS A 152 -21.15 -5.75 5.95
CA LYS A 152 -21.22 -4.44 5.29
C LYS A 152 -20.53 -3.34 6.09
N PHE A 153 -19.69 -3.71 7.06
CA PHE A 153 -19.09 -2.75 7.99
C PHE A 153 -18.27 -1.70 7.24
N PHE A 154 -17.32 -2.11 6.39
CA PHE A 154 -16.45 -1.15 5.71
C PHE A 154 -17.16 -0.50 4.52
N TYR A 155 -17.99 -1.23 3.77
CA TYR A 155 -18.73 -0.66 2.64
C TYR A 155 -19.66 0.48 3.06
N LYS A 156 -20.43 0.33 4.15
CA LYS A 156 -21.31 1.40 4.65
C LYS A 156 -20.56 2.60 5.23
N LYS A 157 -19.27 2.44 5.53
CA LYS A 157 -18.44 3.40 6.27
C LYS A 157 -17.50 4.23 5.39
N HIS A 158 -17.81 4.38 4.09
CA HIS A 158 -17.10 5.26 3.14
C HIS A 158 -17.33 6.78 3.39
N VAL A 159 -17.42 7.21 4.65
CA VAL A 159 -17.65 8.62 5.02
C VAL A 159 -16.49 9.52 4.58
N THR A 160 -15.26 8.96 4.51
CA THR A 160 -14.05 9.69 4.08
C THR A 160 -14.17 10.25 2.66
N TYR A 161 -14.82 9.52 1.74
CA TYR A 161 -15.03 9.99 0.37
C TYR A 161 -15.87 11.28 0.31
N GLN A 162 -16.93 11.36 1.12
CA GLN A 162 -17.76 12.56 1.20
C GLN A 162 -16.97 13.76 1.74
N VAL A 163 -16.06 13.52 2.69
CA VAL A 163 -15.16 14.55 3.22
C VAL A 163 -14.20 15.04 2.14
N VAL A 164 -13.60 14.16 1.35
CA VAL A 164 -12.72 14.54 0.22
C VAL A 164 -13.48 15.38 -0.80
N LYS A 165 -14.68 14.95 -1.21
CA LYS A 165 -15.51 15.70 -2.17
C LYS A 165 -15.80 17.11 -1.66
N TRP A 166 -16.23 17.24 -0.41
CA TRP A 166 -16.44 18.52 0.24
C TRP A 166 -15.16 19.37 0.24
N ALA A 167 -14.01 18.78 0.57
CA ALA A 167 -12.75 19.50 0.68
C ALA A 167 -12.25 20.02 -0.66
N LEU A 168 -12.43 19.24 -1.74
CA LEU A 168 -12.12 19.67 -3.10
C LEU A 168 -12.98 20.87 -3.52
N ASP A 169 -14.27 20.84 -3.21
CA ASP A 169 -15.17 21.97 -3.50
C ASP A 169 -14.83 23.20 -2.64
N PHE A 170 -14.43 23.00 -1.38
CA PHE A 170 -13.96 24.06 -0.51
C PHE A 170 -12.64 24.68 -1.03
N ALA A 171 -11.69 23.85 -1.47
CA ALA A 171 -10.43 24.29 -2.04
C ALA A 171 -10.64 25.15 -3.31
N LYS A 172 -11.50 24.68 -4.24
CA LYS A 172 -11.87 25.44 -5.46
C LYS A 172 -12.45 26.82 -5.15
N LYS A 173 -13.22 26.96 -4.07
CA LYS A 173 -13.81 28.24 -3.65
C LYS A 173 -12.81 29.18 -2.98
N ARG A 174 -11.74 28.66 -2.38
CA ARG A 174 -10.78 29.44 -1.57
C ARG A 174 -9.47 29.75 -2.30
N LEU A 175 -9.03 28.87 -3.19
CA LEU A 175 -7.73 28.95 -3.86
C LEU A 175 -7.95 29.42 -5.30
N SER A 176 -7.37 30.58 -5.62
CA SER A 176 -7.57 31.25 -6.91
C SER A 176 -6.43 31.01 -7.92
N THR A 177 -5.31 30.43 -7.49
CA THR A 177 -4.17 30.16 -8.38
C THR A 177 -4.04 28.66 -8.64
N ILE A 178 -3.64 28.31 -9.86
CA ILE A 178 -3.46 26.93 -10.30
C ILE A 178 -2.48 26.17 -9.38
N PRO A 179 -1.30 26.71 -9.00
CA PRO A 179 -0.39 26.01 -8.10
C PRO A 179 -0.97 25.67 -6.73
N LEU A 180 -1.70 26.61 -6.12
CA LEU A 180 -2.34 26.37 -4.83
C LEU A 180 -3.44 25.30 -4.96
N LEU A 181 -4.32 25.45 -5.94
CA LEU A 181 -5.47 24.57 -6.12
C LEU A 181 -5.05 23.14 -6.49
N ASN A 182 -4.10 22.98 -7.41
CA ASN A 182 -3.59 21.67 -7.84
C ASN A 182 -2.90 20.94 -6.68
N THR A 183 -2.00 21.63 -5.98
CA THR A 183 -1.29 21.06 -4.83
C THR A 183 -2.24 20.68 -3.71
N ALA A 184 -3.20 21.55 -3.38
CA ALA A 184 -4.22 21.23 -2.38
C ALA A 184 -5.05 20.02 -2.80
N SER A 185 -5.57 20.01 -4.03
CA SER A 185 -6.40 18.90 -4.53
C SER A 185 -5.68 17.57 -4.48
N TYR A 186 -4.40 17.56 -4.88
CA TYR A 186 -3.54 16.39 -4.80
C TYR A 186 -3.36 15.92 -3.35
N VAL A 187 -2.99 16.83 -2.44
CA VAL A 187 -2.80 16.52 -1.02
C VAL A 187 -4.09 15.96 -0.40
N LEU A 188 -5.24 16.57 -0.67
CA LEU A 188 -6.53 16.12 -0.13
C LEU A 188 -6.82 14.65 -0.50
N VAL A 189 -6.60 14.29 -1.77
CA VAL A 189 -6.85 12.94 -2.29
C VAL A 189 -5.83 11.93 -1.74
N GLU A 190 -4.53 12.25 -1.77
CA GLU A 190 -3.50 11.31 -1.31
C GLU A 190 -3.55 11.07 0.21
N VAL A 191 -3.92 12.08 1.00
CA VAL A 191 -4.12 11.90 2.45
C VAL A 191 -5.21 10.88 2.75
N GLU A 192 -6.38 10.99 2.11
CA GLU A 192 -7.48 10.04 2.34
C GLU A 192 -7.08 8.63 1.92
N LYS A 193 -6.43 8.53 0.76
CA LYS A 193 -5.91 7.27 0.25
C LYS A 193 -4.94 6.64 1.23
N MET A 194 -3.94 7.37 1.72
CA MET A 194 -2.94 6.85 2.66
C MET A 194 -3.55 6.43 4.00
N VAL A 195 -4.59 7.10 4.48
CA VAL A 195 -5.32 6.66 5.68
C VAL A 195 -6.00 5.30 5.44
N ARG A 196 -6.58 5.09 4.27
CA ARG A 196 -7.13 3.78 3.88
C ARG A 196 -6.03 2.74 3.69
N GLU A 197 -4.94 3.08 3.00
CA GLU A 197 -3.77 2.21 2.80
C GLU A 197 -3.23 1.70 4.12
N LYS A 198 -3.16 2.54 5.16
CA LYS A 198 -2.77 2.13 6.52
C LYS A 198 -3.57 0.93 7.00
N ARG A 199 -4.90 0.99 6.97
CA ARG A 199 -5.73 -0.16 7.37
C ARG A 199 -5.50 -1.37 6.47
N LEU A 200 -5.49 -1.18 5.15
CA LEU A 200 -5.32 -2.28 4.19
C LEU A 200 -3.97 -2.98 4.34
N TYR A 201 -2.91 -2.24 4.66
CA TYR A 201 -1.58 -2.77 4.93
C TYR A 201 -1.62 -3.74 6.12
N HIS A 202 -2.18 -3.32 7.25
CA HIS A 202 -2.34 -4.16 8.45
C HIS A 202 -3.31 -5.33 8.24
N GLN A 203 -4.31 -5.18 7.35
CA GLN A 203 -5.12 -6.32 6.91
C GLN A 203 -4.30 -7.36 6.14
N ASN A 204 -3.35 -6.94 5.29
CA ASN A 204 -2.45 -7.88 4.60
C ASN A 204 -1.45 -8.50 5.58
N MET A 205 -1.05 -7.80 6.64
CA MET A 205 -0.32 -8.41 7.76
C MET A 205 -1.16 -9.53 8.39
N LEU A 206 -2.42 -9.27 8.73
CA LEU A 206 -3.33 -10.27 9.30
C LEU A 206 -3.54 -11.47 8.36
N LEU A 207 -3.67 -11.24 7.04
CA LEU A 207 -3.76 -12.32 6.04
C LEU A 207 -2.53 -13.24 6.07
N HIS A 208 -1.33 -12.70 6.29
CA HIS A 208 -0.12 -13.53 6.41
C HIS A 208 -0.18 -14.45 7.63
N TYR A 209 -0.66 -13.96 8.78
CA TYR A 209 -0.86 -14.81 9.96
C TYR A 209 -1.91 -15.89 9.70
N LEU A 210 -3.07 -15.53 9.13
CA LEU A 210 -4.14 -16.48 8.80
C LEU A 210 -3.74 -17.53 7.76
N GLU A 211 -2.83 -17.20 6.85
CA GLU A 211 -2.25 -18.15 5.89
C GLU A 211 -1.27 -19.11 6.58
N SER A 212 -0.42 -18.57 7.45
CA SER A 212 0.80 -19.26 7.89
C SER A 212 0.58 -20.14 9.12
N TYR A 213 -0.48 -19.91 9.89
CA TYR A 213 -0.75 -20.60 11.16
C TYR A 213 -2.16 -21.20 11.19
N PRO A 214 -2.32 -22.37 11.82
CA PRO A 214 -3.64 -22.94 12.09
C PRO A 214 -4.52 -21.97 12.87
N GLU A 215 -5.81 -21.94 12.57
CA GLU A 215 -6.76 -20.98 13.14
C GLU A 215 -6.82 -21.08 14.67
N GLY A 216 -6.74 -22.30 15.20
CA GLY A 216 -6.75 -22.54 16.64
C GLY A 216 -5.52 -21.96 17.38
N GLU A 217 -4.36 -21.89 16.74
CA GLU A 217 -3.15 -21.27 17.32
C GLU A 217 -3.28 -19.74 17.43
N LEU A 218 -4.04 -19.13 16.52
CA LEU A 218 -4.37 -17.70 16.55
C LEU A 218 -5.57 -17.39 17.45
N GLY A 219 -6.14 -18.41 18.10
CA GLY A 219 -7.32 -18.25 18.93
C GLY A 219 -8.61 -18.04 18.14
N PHE A 220 -8.74 -18.61 16.94
CA PHE A 220 -9.95 -18.60 16.12
C PHE A 220 -10.49 -20.01 15.88
N THR A 221 -11.80 -20.11 15.67
CA THR A 221 -12.36 -21.26 14.94
C THR A 221 -12.17 -21.06 13.44
N LYS A 222 -12.25 -22.15 12.67
CA LYS A 222 -12.19 -22.07 11.20
C LYS A 222 -13.23 -21.11 10.61
N GLY A 223 -14.48 -21.19 11.08
CA GLY A 223 -15.55 -20.30 10.59
C GLY A 223 -15.32 -18.83 10.95
N GLU A 224 -14.70 -18.55 12.10
CA GLU A 224 -14.28 -17.19 12.46
C GLU A 224 -13.18 -16.69 11.52
N ALA A 225 -12.17 -17.51 11.24
CA ALA A 225 -11.10 -17.17 10.29
C ALA A 225 -11.66 -16.90 8.87
N ASP A 226 -12.56 -17.75 8.38
CA ASP A 226 -13.24 -17.55 7.09
C ASP A 226 -14.00 -16.21 7.03
N ASN A 227 -14.71 -15.85 8.09
CA ASN A 227 -15.40 -14.56 8.18
C ASN A 227 -14.42 -13.37 8.30
N ILE A 228 -13.24 -13.56 8.91
CA ILE A 228 -12.17 -12.56 8.94
C ILE A 228 -11.63 -12.34 7.52
N PHE A 229 -11.35 -13.40 6.76
CA PHE A 229 -11.00 -13.28 5.34
C PHE A 229 -12.07 -12.46 4.61
N SER A 230 -13.36 -12.80 4.77
CA SER A 230 -14.45 -12.07 4.11
C SER A 230 -14.50 -10.59 4.49
N SER A 231 -14.24 -10.26 5.75
CA SER A 231 -14.15 -8.89 6.22
C SER A 231 -13.01 -8.10 5.59
N ILE A 232 -11.84 -8.72 5.44
CA ILE A 232 -10.67 -8.10 4.79
C ILE A 232 -10.97 -7.83 3.31
N TYR A 233 -11.55 -8.80 2.59
CA TYR A 233 -11.86 -8.63 1.17
C TYR A 233 -13.06 -7.70 0.93
N GLU A 234 -13.99 -7.58 1.87
CA GLU A 234 -15.09 -6.60 1.81
C GLU A 234 -14.56 -5.16 1.95
N ALA A 235 -13.56 -4.95 2.80
CA ALA A 235 -12.91 -3.64 2.98
C ALA A 235 -12.25 -3.09 1.72
N GLN A 236 -11.97 -3.94 0.74
CA GLN A 236 -11.34 -3.59 -0.54
C GLN A 236 -12.38 -3.25 -1.63
N ILE A 237 -13.66 -3.53 -1.39
CA ILE A 237 -14.72 -3.28 -2.38
C ILE A 237 -14.88 -1.76 -2.57
N PRO A 238 -14.73 -1.24 -3.80
CA PRO A 238 -14.97 0.17 -4.07
C PRO A 238 -16.40 0.58 -3.74
N TRP A 239 -16.59 1.81 -3.26
CA TRP A 239 -17.92 2.34 -2.88
C TRP A 239 -18.99 2.20 -3.98
N TYR A 240 -18.61 2.29 -5.25
CA TYR A 240 -19.53 2.17 -6.38
C TYR A 240 -19.91 0.72 -6.71
N ALA A 241 -19.16 -0.27 -6.22
CA ALA A 241 -19.37 -1.70 -6.50
C ALA A 241 -20.37 -2.33 -5.52
N LYS A 242 -21.58 -1.76 -5.44
CA LYS A 242 -22.67 -2.25 -4.56
C LYS A 242 -23.01 -3.72 -4.80
N TRP A 243 -22.93 -4.16 -6.06
CA TRP A 243 -23.19 -5.54 -6.47
C TRP A 243 -22.21 -6.52 -5.82
N GLU A 244 -20.92 -6.16 -5.74
CA GLU A 244 -19.89 -6.99 -5.10
C GLU A 244 -20.10 -7.03 -3.58
N SER A 245 -20.45 -5.91 -2.95
CA SER A 245 -20.78 -5.89 -1.51
C SER A 245 -22.01 -6.76 -1.18
N ASN A 246 -23.02 -6.77 -2.05
CA ASN A 246 -24.16 -7.68 -1.90
C ASN A 246 -23.76 -9.15 -2.10
N ALA A 247 -22.89 -9.45 -3.08
CA ALA A 247 -22.37 -10.80 -3.30
C ALA A 247 -21.53 -11.29 -2.09
N ALA A 248 -20.70 -10.43 -1.52
CA ALA A 248 -19.94 -10.69 -0.30
C ALA A 248 -20.87 -11.01 0.87
N SER A 249 -21.91 -10.20 1.07
CA SER A 249 -22.89 -10.43 2.13
C SER A 249 -23.69 -11.73 1.95
N ALA A 250 -24.01 -12.12 0.72
CA ALA A 250 -24.75 -13.35 0.44
C ALA A 250 -23.90 -14.60 0.67
N ASN A 251 -22.58 -14.51 0.49
CA ASN A 251 -21.64 -15.62 0.57
C ASN A 251 -20.63 -15.45 1.72
N TRP A 252 -21.02 -14.76 2.80
CA TRP A 252 -20.09 -14.25 3.80
C TRP A 252 -19.17 -15.31 4.41
N ALA A 253 -19.69 -16.51 4.67
CA ALA A 253 -18.92 -17.61 5.26
C ALA A 253 -17.77 -18.14 4.40
N THR A 254 -17.72 -17.79 3.11
CA THR A 254 -16.68 -18.30 2.17
C THR A 254 -16.16 -17.24 1.20
N TYR A 255 -16.75 -16.05 1.16
CA TYR A 255 -16.44 -15.01 0.17
C TYR A 255 -14.94 -14.66 0.16
N GLY A 256 -14.37 -14.34 1.32
CA GLY A 256 -12.98 -13.95 1.43
C GLY A 256 -12.02 -15.11 1.25
N SER A 257 -12.28 -16.27 1.85
CA SER A 257 -11.38 -17.44 1.68
C SER A 257 -11.36 -17.92 0.23
N ASN A 258 -12.50 -17.91 -0.47
CA ASN A 258 -12.54 -18.20 -1.91
C ASN A 258 -11.73 -17.18 -2.73
N LYS A 259 -11.84 -15.88 -2.43
CA LYS A 259 -11.04 -14.83 -3.08
C LYS A 259 -9.54 -15.01 -2.81
N PHE A 260 -9.18 -15.30 -1.56
CA PHE A 260 -7.80 -15.53 -1.13
C PHE A 260 -7.15 -16.69 -1.89
N TYR A 261 -7.74 -17.89 -1.84
CA TYR A 261 -7.15 -19.06 -2.49
C TYR A 261 -7.21 -18.98 -4.03
N THR A 262 -8.18 -18.27 -4.59
CA THR A 262 -8.19 -17.95 -6.03
C THR A 262 -7.03 -17.02 -6.40
N GLY A 263 -6.78 -15.99 -5.57
CA GLY A 263 -5.62 -15.11 -5.70
C GLY A 263 -4.32 -15.88 -5.60
N PHE A 264 -4.18 -16.77 -4.62
CA PHE A 264 -3.00 -17.62 -4.44
C PHE A 264 -2.72 -18.50 -5.68
N ARG A 265 -3.75 -19.19 -6.22
CA ARG A 265 -3.61 -19.99 -7.45
C ARG A 265 -3.22 -19.14 -8.66
N THR A 266 -3.78 -17.92 -8.75
CA THR A 266 -3.44 -16.96 -9.81
C THR A 266 -1.99 -16.52 -9.69
N ALA A 267 -1.52 -16.19 -8.49
CA ALA A 267 -0.14 -15.82 -8.20
C ALA A 267 0.85 -16.95 -8.57
N THR A 268 0.53 -18.19 -8.22
CA THR A 268 1.32 -19.37 -8.62
C THR A 268 1.34 -19.58 -10.14
N SER A 269 0.22 -19.33 -10.82
CA SER A 269 0.17 -19.36 -12.29
C SER A 269 1.03 -18.26 -12.91
N LYS A 270 1.00 -17.06 -12.34
CA LYS A 270 1.85 -15.93 -12.76
C LYS A 270 3.34 -16.24 -12.63
N LEU A 271 3.76 -16.84 -11.51
CA LEU A 271 5.14 -17.29 -11.33
C LEU A 271 5.56 -18.28 -12.43
N ARG A 272 4.71 -19.30 -12.69
CA ARG A 272 4.97 -20.29 -13.76
C ARG A 272 5.10 -19.63 -15.13
N SER A 273 4.21 -18.69 -15.45
CA SER A 273 4.24 -17.97 -16.74
C SER A 273 5.46 -17.07 -16.89
N ASN A 274 6.10 -16.64 -15.81
CA ASN A 274 7.29 -15.78 -15.85
C ASN A 274 8.59 -16.50 -15.48
N ARG A 275 8.57 -17.84 -15.30
CA ARG A 275 9.71 -18.61 -14.78
C ARG A 275 10.99 -18.44 -15.59
N PHE A 276 10.87 -18.23 -16.90
CA PHE A 276 12.01 -18.11 -17.82
C PHE A 276 12.81 -16.81 -17.62
N ARG A 277 12.24 -15.82 -16.92
CA ARG A 277 12.90 -14.55 -16.60
C ARG A 277 13.90 -14.70 -15.45
N TYR A 278 13.76 -15.75 -14.64
CA TYR A 278 14.51 -15.93 -13.42
C TYR A 278 15.61 -16.97 -13.62
N SER A 279 16.83 -16.62 -13.23
CA SER A 279 17.94 -17.59 -13.17
C SER A 279 17.82 -18.51 -11.96
N SER A 280 17.18 -18.05 -10.87
CA SER A 280 16.76 -18.87 -9.74
C SER A 280 15.39 -18.45 -9.22
N ILE A 281 14.63 -19.44 -8.74
CA ILE A 281 13.39 -19.24 -7.98
C ILE A 281 13.60 -19.97 -6.66
N ASP A 282 13.76 -19.19 -5.60
CA ASP A 282 14.16 -19.71 -4.30
C ASP A 282 12.91 -19.94 -3.43
N ARG A 283 12.84 -19.30 -2.26
CA ARG A 283 11.79 -19.55 -1.28
C ARG A 283 10.54 -18.70 -1.52
N ARG A 284 9.37 -19.35 -1.42
CA ARG A 284 8.09 -18.67 -1.27
C ARG A 284 7.97 -18.10 0.14
N LEU A 285 7.78 -16.79 0.28
CA LEU A 285 7.73 -16.13 1.58
C LEU A 285 6.33 -16.17 2.20
N ASN A 286 5.30 -15.98 1.37
CA ASN A 286 3.88 -16.04 1.75
C ASN A 286 3.00 -16.12 0.49
N TYR A 287 1.69 -15.92 0.64
CA TYR A 287 0.72 -16.01 -0.45
C TYR A 287 1.00 -15.06 -1.62
N ALA A 288 1.74 -13.96 -1.43
CA ALA A 288 2.02 -12.96 -2.44
C ALA A 288 3.49 -12.93 -2.90
N PHE A 289 4.45 -13.23 -2.05
CA PHE A 289 5.87 -12.93 -2.32
C PHE A 289 6.76 -14.16 -2.50
N GLN A 290 7.72 -14.04 -3.41
CA GLN A 290 8.68 -15.08 -3.80
C GLN A 290 10.08 -14.48 -3.96
N GLU A 291 11.09 -15.15 -3.42
CA GLU A 291 12.51 -14.84 -3.68
C GLU A 291 12.91 -15.38 -5.07
N VAL A 292 13.58 -14.54 -5.86
CA VAL A 292 14.06 -14.85 -7.21
C VAL A 292 15.38 -14.16 -7.49
N ILE A 293 16.11 -14.65 -8.50
CA ILE A 293 17.25 -13.95 -9.11
C ILE A 293 16.86 -13.58 -10.53
N GLU A 294 16.86 -12.28 -10.85
CA GLU A 294 16.60 -11.75 -12.19
C GLU A 294 17.80 -10.90 -12.62
N SER A 295 18.43 -11.25 -13.75
CA SER A 295 19.58 -10.51 -14.29
C SER A 295 20.73 -10.30 -13.30
N GLY A 296 20.96 -11.27 -12.41
CA GLY A 296 22.02 -11.23 -11.38
C GLY A 296 21.66 -10.46 -10.11
N ASP A 297 20.50 -9.80 -10.06
CA ASP A 297 20.01 -9.14 -8.85
C ASP A 297 19.14 -10.12 -8.04
N GLU A 298 19.41 -10.23 -6.74
CA GLU A 298 18.55 -10.92 -5.78
C GLU A 298 17.34 -10.05 -5.42
N GLN A 299 16.13 -10.55 -5.69
CA GLN A 299 14.90 -9.78 -5.61
C GLN A 299 13.80 -10.55 -4.88
N ILE A 300 12.90 -9.79 -4.27
CA ILE A 300 11.61 -10.29 -3.78
C ILE A 300 10.55 -9.76 -4.74
N VAL A 301 9.82 -10.66 -5.41
CA VAL A 301 8.75 -10.29 -6.34
C VAL A 301 7.38 -10.56 -5.74
N ASN A 302 6.43 -9.70 -6.09
CA ASN A 302 5.02 -9.79 -5.78
C ASN A 302 4.27 -10.44 -6.94
N LEU A 303 3.67 -11.59 -6.66
CA LEU A 303 2.97 -12.42 -7.63
C LEU A 303 1.48 -12.10 -7.73
N VAL A 304 0.93 -11.36 -6.78
CA VAL A 304 -0.47 -10.88 -6.81
C VAL A 304 -0.58 -9.61 -7.64
N ASN A 305 0.42 -8.73 -7.58
CA ASN A 305 0.44 -7.48 -8.32
C ASN A 305 1.31 -7.54 -9.57
N SER A 306 0.89 -6.85 -10.62
CA SER A 306 1.75 -6.60 -11.77
C SER A 306 2.63 -5.40 -11.53
N GLU A 307 3.79 -5.40 -12.18
CA GLU A 307 4.73 -4.29 -12.15
C GLU A 307 4.09 -3.01 -12.68
N ALA A 308 3.26 -3.07 -13.72
CA ALA A 308 2.48 -1.94 -14.21
C ALA A 308 1.14 -2.41 -14.80
N MET A 309 0.21 -1.49 -15.07
CA MET A 309 -1.11 -1.82 -15.64
C MET A 309 -1.06 -2.42 -17.06
N PHE A 310 0.04 -2.20 -17.80
CA PHE A 310 0.19 -2.67 -19.19
C PHE A 310 1.09 -3.89 -19.33
N ASN A 311 1.66 -4.40 -18.24
CA ASN A 311 2.50 -5.59 -18.27
C ASN A 311 1.99 -6.67 -17.30
N GLY A 312 2.26 -7.93 -17.64
CA GLY A 312 1.90 -9.09 -16.82
C GLY A 312 3.01 -9.52 -15.86
N LYS A 313 4.09 -8.73 -15.74
CA LYS A 313 5.27 -9.09 -14.96
C LYS A 313 4.96 -8.99 -13.48
N PRO A 314 5.45 -9.90 -12.62
CA PRO A 314 5.43 -9.72 -11.18
C PRO A 314 6.07 -8.38 -10.77
N ALA A 315 5.44 -7.65 -9.86
CA ALA A 315 6.02 -6.40 -9.37
C ALA A 315 7.23 -6.69 -8.48
N VAL A 316 8.25 -5.83 -8.49
CA VAL A 316 9.43 -6.02 -7.63
C VAL A 316 9.22 -5.31 -6.29
N ALA A 317 9.14 -6.09 -5.21
CA ALA A 317 8.98 -5.60 -3.84
C ALA A 317 10.28 -5.06 -3.25
N TYR A 318 11.37 -5.78 -3.49
CA TYR A 318 12.66 -5.45 -2.92
C TYR A 318 13.80 -5.96 -3.80
N ILE A 319 14.92 -5.23 -3.85
CA ILE A 319 16.15 -5.63 -4.53
C ILE A 319 17.27 -5.53 -3.51
N LYS A 320 17.88 -6.65 -3.12
CA LYS A 320 18.85 -6.69 -2.01
C LYS A 320 20.06 -5.81 -2.27
N ASN A 321 20.57 -5.84 -3.50
CA ASN A 321 21.76 -5.07 -3.88
C ASN A 321 21.46 -3.58 -4.13
N LYS A 322 20.18 -3.19 -4.24
CA LYS A 322 19.72 -1.83 -4.59
C LYS A 322 18.50 -1.44 -3.75
N PRO A 323 18.59 -1.42 -2.41
CA PRO A 323 17.44 -1.28 -1.50
C PRO A 323 16.66 0.03 -1.69
N ASN A 324 17.34 1.09 -2.14
CA ASN A 324 16.72 2.39 -2.37
C ASN A 324 15.96 2.51 -3.70
N LYS A 325 16.14 1.58 -4.65
CA LYS A 325 15.58 1.69 -6.01
C LYS A 325 14.05 1.73 -6.00
N ILE A 326 13.41 0.85 -5.22
CA ILE A 326 11.95 0.78 -5.12
C ILE A 326 11.38 2.03 -4.45
N LYS A 327 12.00 2.50 -3.36
CA LYS A 327 11.62 3.75 -2.69
C LYS A 327 11.72 4.95 -3.64
N ARG A 328 12.83 5.06 -4.37
CA ARG A 328 13.07 6.13 -5.36
C ARG A 328 12.00 6.12 -6.44
N LYS A 329 11.71 4.95 -7.03
CA LYS A 329 10.70 4.76 -8.08
C LYS A 329 9.32 5.22 -7.60
N ARG A 330 8.91 4.81 -6.40
CA ARG A 330 7.65 5.24 -5.79
C ARG A 330 7.57 6.74 -5.57
N MET A 331 8.66 7.34 -5.08
CA MET A 331 8.71 8.79 -4.87
C MET A 331 8.52 9.55 -6.16
N ILE A 332 9.26 9.21 -7.20
CA ILE A 332 9.12 9.86 -8.51
C ILE A 332 7.70 9.70 -9.04
N LEU A 333 7.13 8.49 -9.01
CA LEU A 333 5.78 8.26 -9.52
C LEU A 333 4.70 9.00 -8.71
N GLN A 334 4.88 9.11 -7.40
CA GLN A 334 4.00 9.89 -6.54
C GLN A 334 4.09 11.38 -6.88
N LEU A 335 5.30 11.95 -6.96
CA LEU A 335 5.50 13.35 -7.31
C LEU A 335 5.01 13.66 -8.74
N ALA A 336 5.29 12.78 -9.69
CA ALA A 336 4.78 12.90 -11.05
C ALA A 336 3.24 12.95 -11.06
N GLY A 337 2.55 12.25 -10.17
CA GLY A 337 1.10 12.36 -9.99
C GLY A 337 0.63 13.79 -9.67
N LEU A 338 1.39 14.56 -8.89
CA LEU A 338 1.17 16.00 -8.70
C LEU A 338 1.54 16.78 -9.97
N GLY A 339 2.68 16.47 -10.57
CA GLY A 339 3.19 17.09 -11.80
C GLY A 339 2.22 17.05 -12.98
N VAL A 340 1.52 15.92 -13.18
CA VAL A 340 0.52 15.73 -14.25
C VAL A 340 -0.55 16.82 -14.21
N SER A 341 -0.92 17.30 -13.02
CA SER A 341 -1.95 18.33 -12.88
C SER A 341 -1.55 19.66 -13.54
N PHE A 342 -0.24 19.92 -13.67
CA PHE A 342 0.34 21.13 -14.26
C PHE A 342 0.55 21.03 -15.77
N LEU A 343 0.48 19.83 -16.35
CA LEU A 343 0.65 19.67 -17.79
C LEU A 343 -0.54 20.24 -18.58
N PRO A 344 -0.33 20.84 -19.76
CA PRO A 344 -1.39 21.31 -20.64
C PRO A 344 -2.02 20.15 -21.44
N LEU A 345 -2.41 19.08 -20.76
CA LEU A 345 -3.00 17.89 -21.36
C LEU A 345 -4.52 17.84 -21.14
N PRO A 346 -5.29 17.27 -22.08
CA PRO A 346 -6.68 16.91 -21.86
C PRO A 346 -6.85 16.01 -20.62
N ASN A 347 -7.97 16.17 -19.90
CA ASN A 347 -8.22 15.43 -18.64
C ASN A 347 -8.14 13.90 -18.82
N PHE A 348 -8.58 13.35 -19.96
CA PHE A 348 -8.52 11.90 -20.19
C PHE A 348 -7.07 11.38 -20.25
N ILE A 349 -6.12 12.17 -20.76
CA ILE A 349 -4.69 11.81 -20.79
C ILE A 349 -4.11 11.93 -19.39
N LYS A 350 -4.46 12.99 -18.64
CA LYS A 350 -4.07 13.14 -17.24
C LYS A 350 -4.53 11.96 -16.39
N ASP A 351 -5.77 11.51 -16.59
CA ASP A 351 -6.32 10.35 -15.89
C ASP A 351 -5.60 9.05 -16.27
N LEU A 352 -5.24 8.87 -17.55
CA LEU A 352 -4.47 7.72 -18.02
C LEU A 352 -3.06 7.70 -17.41
N ALA A 353 -2.34 8.82 -17.48
CA ALA A 353 -1.00 8.97 -16.90
C ALA A 353 -1.02 8.76 -15.38
N SER A 354 -2.01 9.33 -14.67
CA SER A 354 -2.17 9.13 -13.23
C SER A 354 -2.45 7.65 -12.88
N LYS A 355 -3.31 6.97 -13.64
CA LYS A 355 -3.57 5.53 -13.45
C LYS A 355 -2.32 4.69 -13.71
N TYR A 356 -1.56 5.01 -14.75
CA TYR A 356 -0.30 4.35 -15.06
C TYR A 356 0.69 4.50 -13.90
N MET A 357 0.94 5.72 -13.44
CA MET A 357 1.84 5.99 -12.31
C MET A 357 1.44 5.22 -11.05
N LYS A 358 0.15 5.25 -10.71
CA LYS A 358 -0.40 4.53 -9.54
C LYS A 358 -0.29 3.02 -9.65
N SER A 359 -0.41 2.47 -10.87
CA SER A 359 -0.41 1.02 -11.10
C SER A 359 0.86 0.33 -10.64
N TYR A 360 1.98 1.05 -10.62
CA TYR A 360 3.28 0.55 -10.20
C TYR A 360 3.40 0.22 -8.72
N TYR A 361 2.66 0.93 -7.87
CA TYR A 361 2.99 0.92 -6.45
C TYR A 361 1.78 0.85 -5.53
N GLU A 362 0.60 1.32 -5.93
CA GLU A 362 -0.53 1.49 -5.00
C GLU A 362 -0.95 0.16 -4.37
N ASN A 363 -1.25 -0.84 -5.20
CA ASN A 363 -1.64 -2.16 -4.70
C ASN A 363 -0.45 -2.93 -4.11
N GLN A 364 0.74 -2.75 -4.68
CA GLN A 364 1.96 -3.40 -4.21
C GLN A 364 2.28 -2.98 -2.76
N LYS A 365 2.27 -1.68 -2.47
CA LYS A 365 2.47 -1.13 -1.12
C LYS A 365 1.51 -1.77 -0.11
N ILE A 366 0.23 -1.94 -0.48
CA ILE A 366 -0.77 -2.54 0.40
C ILE A 366 -0.41 -4.01 0.71
N THR A 367 -0.10 -4.80 -0.32
CA THR A 367 0.25 -6.22 -0.14
C THR A 367 1.55 -6.42 0.62
N GLU A 368 2.48 -5.45 0.60
CA GLU A 368 3.74 -5.52 1.37
C GLU A 368 3.52 -5.59 2.88
N GLY A 369 2.31 -5.33 3.39
CA GLY A 369 1.94 -5.71 4.75
C GLY A 369 2.20 -7.19 5.05
N ALA A 370 1.86 -8.09 4.12
CA ALA A 370 2.15 -9.51 4.30
C ALA A 370 3.66 -9.80 4.35
N LEU A 371 4.46 -9.08 3.55
CA LEU A 371 5.92 -9.21 3.54
C LEU A 371 6.55 -8.65 4.82
N PHE A 372 6.01 -7.55 5.34
CA PHE A 372 6.44 -7.00 6.62
C PHE A 372 6.14 -7.95 7.77
N ALA A 373 4.94 -8.53 7.83
CA ALA A 373 4.57 -9.52 8.85
C ALA A 373 5.48 -10.75 8.80
N TYR A 374 5.86 -11.21 7.61
CA TYR A 374 6.84 -12.28 7.44
C TYR A 374 8.19 -11.95 8.11
N PHE A 375 8.73 -10.76 7.87
CA PHE A 375 10.00 -10.34 8.50
C PHE A 375 9.87 -9.97 9.97
N GLU A 376 8.67 -9.61 10.43
CA GLU A 376 8.34 -9.46 11.85
C GLU A 376 8.46 -10.80 12.58
N ILE A 377 7.79 -11.83 12.09
CA ILE A 377 7.84 -13.19 12.66
C ILE A 377 9.27 -13.74 12.62
N ALA A 378 9.99 -13.50 11.52
CA ALA A 378 11.39 -13.90 11.39
C ALA A 378 12.37 -13.07 12.24
N ASN A 379 11.89 -12.07 13.00
CA ASN A 379 12.68 -11.12 13.78
C ASN A 379 13.77 -10.41 12.96
N ASN A 380 13.53 -10.20 11.67
CA ASN A 380 14.44 -9.50 10.77
C ASN A 380 14.16 -7.99 10.80
N LYS A 381 14.70 -7.31 11.81
CA LYS A 381 14.50 -5.87 12.02
C LYS A 381 15.05 -5.00 10.88
N GLU A 382 16.12 -5.43 10.23
CA GLU A 382 16.70 -4.71 9.09
C GLU A 382 15.69 -4.63 7.94
N MET A 383 15.12 -5.77 7.55
CA MET A 383 14.11 -5.81 6.49
C MET A 383 12.82 -5.06 6.87
N GLN A 384 12.40 -5.10 8.14
CA GLN A 384 11.27 -4.30 8.61
C GLN A 384 11.53 -2.79 8.45
N LEU A 385 12.74 -2.31 8.76
CA LEU A 385 13.12 -0.92 8.60
C LEU A 385 13.15 -0.50 7.12
N GLU A 386 13.69 -1.35 6.24
CA GLU A 386 13.72 -1.06 4.80
C GLU A 386 12.30 -1.02 4.21
N LEU A 387 11.43 -1.97 4.55
CA LEU A 387 10.04 -1.96 4.11
C LEU A 387 9.27 -0.76 4.67
N LYS A 388 9.49 -0.36 5.93
CA LYS A 388 8.90 0.86 6.49
C LYS A 388 9.31 2.11 5.70
N LYS A 389 10.58 2.22 5.30
CA LYS A 389 11.07 3.33 4.45
C LYS A 389 10.43 3.32 3.05
N GLN A 390 10.23 2.14 2.46
CA GLN A 390 9.61 1.96 1.15
C GLN A 390 8.09 2.12 1.15
N TYR A 391 7.45 1.90 2.31
CA TYR A 391 6.01 2.02 2.48
C TYR A 391 5.52 3.47 2.38
N MET A 392 6.36 4.47 2.69
CA MET A 392 6.08 5.88 2.38
C MET A 392 4.69 6.37 2.82
N ASN A 393 4.18 5.84 3.92
CA ASN A 393 2.92 6.26 4.52
C ASN A 393 3.21 6.92 5.87
N PRO A 394 3.21 8.26 5.96
CA PRO A 394 3.61 8.99 7.16
C PRO A 394 2.55 8.94 8.28
N PHE A 395 1.40 8.28 8.04
CA PHE A 395 0.38 8.08 9.05
C PHE A 395 0.58 6.77 9.85
N ASP A 396 1.55 5.94 9.48
CA ASP A 396 1.80 4.64 10.12
C ASP A 396 3.12 4.61 10.91
N ASN A 397 3.18 5.45 11.94
CA ASN A 397 4.39 5.64 12.75
C ASN A 397 4.71 4.42 13.63
N SER A 398 3.69 3.68 14.04
CA SER A 398 3.71 2.54 14.96
C SER A 398 3.91 1.18 14.27
N LEU A 399 4.29 1.18 12.98
CA LEU A 399 4.40 -0.06 12.21
C LEU A 399 5.39 -1.08 12.82
N ILE A 400 6.51 -0.61 13.37
CA ILE A 400 7.45 -1.44 14.13
C ILE A 400 7.06 -1.35 15.60
N LEU A 401 6.74 -2.49 16.20
CA LEU A 401 6.40 -2.58 17.62
C LEU A 401 7.67 -2.49 18.45
N GLU A 402 7.73 -1.53 19.39
CA GLU A 402 8.85 -1.35 20.32
C GLU A 402 9.08 -2.55 21.23
#